data_AF-A0A945VEC8-F1
#
_entry.id   AF-A0A945VEC8-F1
#
_cell.length_a   1.000
_cell.length_b   1.000
_cell.length_c   1.000
_cell.angle_alpha   90.00
_cell.angle_beta   90.00
_cell.angle_gamma   90.00
#
_symmetry.space_group_name_H-M   'P 1'
#
loop_
_entity.id
_entity.type
_entity.pdbx_description
1 polymer ?
#
loop_
_entity_poly.entity_id
_entity_poly.type
_entity_poly.pdbx_seq_one_letter_code
_entity_poly.pdbx_strand_id
1 'polypeptide(L)'
;MLMGILTTYGFKQDEEPVNARWLQITAVESVVPGGIGRSRMISIDDKGMMEETKMKNFFSMAGINFGNIRENDLSITTKIQELSSEGWELYDVTSGVFSGNENNSTGIFITRYLFKK
;
A
#
# COMPACT_ATOMS: atom_id res chain seq x y z
N MET A 1 22.47 14.95 49.22
CA MET A 1 22.36 13.76 48.37
C MET A 1 20.99 13.84 47.69
N LEU A 2 20.93 14.34 46.46
CA LEU A 2 19.68 14.53 45.73
C LEU A 2 19.35 13.21 45.01
N MET A 3 18.23 12.57 45.38
CA MET A 3 17.74 11.38 44.71
C MET A 3 17.01 11.81 43.42
N GLY A 4 17.60 11.52 42.27
CA GLY A 4 16.92 11.70 40.98
C GLY A 4 15.90 10.59 40.77
N ILE A 5 14.64 10.95 40.55
CA ILE A 5 13.60 10.02 40.11
C ILE A 5 13.85 9.74 38.63
N LEU A 6 14.25 8.51 38.30
CA LEU A 6 14.38 8.04 36.93
C LEU A 6 13.03 7.46 36.49
N THR A 7 12.26 8.23 35.74
CA THR A 7 11.03 7.75 35.09
C THR A 7 11.40 6.91 33.87
N THR A 8 11.35 5.59 34.00
CA THR A 8 11.42 4.67 32.86
C THR A 8 10.06 4.66 32.17
N TYR A 9 9.95 5.28 31.00
CA TYR A 9 8.85 5.01 30.09
C TYR A 9 9.00 3.57 29.59
N GLY A 10 8.19 2.65 30.11
CA GLY A 10 8.14 1.27 29.64
C GLY A 10 7.52 1.23 28.24
N PHE A 11 8.27 0.72 27.25
CA PHE A 11 7.69 0.34 25.97
C PHE A 11 6.64 -0.75 26.24
N LYS A 12 5.39 -0.49 25.89
CA LYS A 12 4.34 -1.52 25.90
C LYS A 12 4.63 -2.42 24.69
N GLN A 13 5.09 -3.63 24.94
CA GLN A 13 5.14 -4.66 23.91
C GLN A 13 3.70 -5.15 23.71
N ASP A 14 3.12 -4.88 22.56
CA ASP A 14 1.79 -5.43 22.24
C ASP A 14 1.91 -6.96 22.17
N GLU A 15 1.07 -7.65 22.95
CA GLU A 15 1.01 -9.10 22.93
C GLU A 15 0.51 -9.53 21.55
N GLU A 16 1.38 -10.18 20.77
CA GLU A 16 1.04 -10.74 19.46
C GLU A 16 -0.09 -11.79 19.64
N PRO A 17 -1.28 -11.60 19.02
CA PRO A 17 -2.35 -12.56 19.18
C PRO A 17 -1.93 -13.91 18.62
N VAL A 18 -2.19 -14.98 19.38
CA VAL A 18 -1.83 -16.37 19.05
C VAL A 18 -2.43 -16.84 17.71
N ASN A 19 -3.43 -16.12 17.17
CA ASN A 19 -4.08 -16.38 15.89
C ASN A 19 -4.21 -15.12 15.01
N ALA A 20 -3.12 -14.39 14.80
CA ALA A 20 -3.12 -13.25 13.89
C ALA A 20 -3.58 -13.64 12.49
N ARG A 21 -4.54 -12.89 11.94
CA ARG A 21 -4.99 -13.00 10.56
C ARG A 21 -4.36 -11.88 9.75
N TRP A 22 -4.07 -12.18 8.48
CA TRP A 22 -3.34 -11.28 7.59
C TRP A 22 -4.13 -11.03 6.32
N LEU A 23 -4.10 -9.78 5.87
CA LEU A 23 -4.68 -9.35 4.61
C LEU A 23 -3.67 -8.43 3.92
N GLN A 24 -3.48 -8.59 2.62
CA GLN A 24 -2.57 -7.74 1.85
C GLN A 24 -3.32 -6.96 0.79
N ILE A 25 -3.13 -5.64 0.77
CA ILE A 25 -3.45 -4.80 -0.38
C ILE A 25 -2.17 -4.52 -1.15
N THR A 26 -2.18 -4.70 -2.46
CA THR A 26 -1.06 -4.40 -3.36
C THR A 26 -1.52 -3.44 -4.44
N ALA A 27 -1.00 -2.22 -4.42
CA ALA A 27 -1.15 -1.27 -5.51
C ALA A 27 0.03 -1.43 -6.48
N VAL A 28 -0.28 -1.71 -7.75
CA VAL A 28 0.68 -1.80 -8.85
C VAL A 28 0.37 -0.67 -9.82
N GLU A 29 1.29 0.26 -9.98
CA GLU A 29 1.09 1.46 -10.79
C GLU A 29 2.12 1.49 -11.92
N SER A 30 1.62 1.30 -13.15
CA SER A 30 2.45 1.20 -14.34
C SER A 30 2.83 2.59 -14.86
N VAL A 31 4.14 2.78 -15.06
CA VAL A 31 4.70 3.88 -15.82
C VAL A 31 4.98 3.38 -17.23
N VAL A 32 4.03 3.61 -18.14
CA VAL A 32 4.20 3.25 -19.55
C VAL A 32 3.80 4.45 -20.42
N PRO A 33 4.70 4.91 -21.32
CA PRO A 33 4.44 6.01 -22.23
C PRO A 33 3.16 5.80 -23.05
N GLY A 34 2.48 6.90 -23.35
CA GLY A 34 1.22 6.88 -24.11
C GLY A 34 0.02 6.32 -23.34
N GLY A 35 0.18 5.98 -22.05
CA GLY A 35 -0.94 5.61 -21.19
C GLY A 35 -1.53 4.22 -21.46
N ILE A 36 -0.72 3.31 -22.00
CA ILE A 36 -1.09 1.90 -22.24
C ILE A 36 -0.76 0.98 -21.06
N GLY A 37 -0.46 1.56 -19.90
CA GLY A 37 -0.22 0.84 -18.65
C GLY A 37 -1.42 0.01 -18.19
N ARG A 38 -1.17 -0.88 -17.21
CA ARG A 38 -2.19 -1.76 -16.63
C ARG A 38 -2.14 -1.71 -15.11
N SER A 39 -2.32 -0.51 -14.55
CA SER A 39 -2.32 -0.34 -13.10
C SER A 39 -3.47 -1.11 -12.43
N ARG A 40 -3.22 -1.73 -11.27
CA ARG A 40 -4.16 -2.56 -10.52
C ARG A 40 -3.98 -2.41 -9.02
N MET A 41 -5.07 -2.42 -8.28
CA MET A 41 -5.07 -2.69 -6.85
C MET A 41 -5.57 -4.11 -6.65
N ILE A 42 -4.82 -4.92 -5.91
CA ILE A 42 -5.13 -6.33 -5.64
C ILE A 42 -5.26 -6.51 -4.13
N SER A 43 -6.33 -7.14 -3.66
CA SER A 43 -6.49 -7.57 -2.27
C SER A 43 -6.37 -9.09 -2.18
N ILE A 44 -5.75 -9.59 -1.12
CA ILE A 44 -5.77 -11.01 -0.73
C ILE A 44 -6.21 -11.07 0.73
N ASP A 45 -7.35 -11.70 1.00
CA ASP A 45 -7.90 -11.80 2.36
C ASP A 45 -7.26 -12.94 3.20
N ASP A 46 -7.73 -13.09 4.44
CA ASP A 46 -7.25 -14.13 5.38
C ASP A 46 -7.57 -15.56 4.97
N LYS A 47 -8.38 -15.74 3.92
CA LYS A 47 -8.74 -17.04 3.33
C LYS A 47 -8.03 -17.28 2.00
N GLY A 48 -7.20 -16.34 1.54
CA GLY A 48 -6.51 -16.41 0.27
C GLY A 48 -7.39 -16.06 -0.93
N MET A 49 -8.57 -15.47 -0.71
CA MET A 49 -9.44 -14.99 -1.78
C MET A 49 -8.87 -13.68 -2.34
N MET A 50 -8.85 -13.60 -3.67
CA MET A 50 -8.29 -12.45 -4.39
C MET A 50 -9.40 -11.59 -4.99
N GLU A 51 -9.27 -10.27 -4.82
CA GLU A 51 -10.05 -9.28 -5.58
C GLU A 51 -9.11 -8.33 -6.33
N GLU A 52 -9.52 -7.94 -7.54
CA GLU A 52 -8.78 -7.00 -8.38
C GLU A 52 -9.65 -5.78 -8.73
N THR A 53 -9.11 -4.59 -8.49
CA THR A 53 -9.68 -3.31 -8.91
C THR A 53 -8.76 -2.65 -9.94
N LYS A 54 -9.33 -2.25 -11.08
CA LYS A 54 -8.59 -1.50 -12.11
C LYS A 54 -8.26 -0.09 -11.61
N MET A 55 -7.00 0.30 -11.75
CA MET A 55 -6.54 1.66 -11.47
C MET A 55 -6.25 2.41 -12.77
N LYS A 56 -6.23 3.74 -12.69
CA LYS A 56 -5.95 4.59 -13.84
C LYS A 56 -4.45 4.68 -14.11
N ASN A 57 -4.10 4.98 -15.36
CA ASN A 57 -2.70 5.08 -15.79
C ASN A 57 -2.09 6.43 -15.43
N PHE A 58 -0.85 6.43 -14.96
CA PHE A 58 -0.12 7.66 -14.62
C PHE A 58 0.25 8.50 -15.83
N PHE A 59 0.45 7.89 -16.99
CA PHE A 59 0.89 8.58 -18.20
C PHE A 59 -0.21 8.63 -19.25
N SER A 60 -0.09 9.62 -20.12
CA SER A 60 -0.87 9.82 -21.34
C SER A 60 0.08 10.29 -22.45
N MET A 61 -0.45 10.56 -23.65
CA MET A 61 0.35 11.19 -24.71
C MET A 61 0.84 12.60 -24.37
N ALA A 62 0.19 13.29 -23.42
CA ALA A 62 0.57 14.62 -22.96
C ALA A 62 1.57 14.60 -21.78
N GLY A 63 1.92 13.42 -21.26
CA GLY A 63 2.75 13.25 -20.07
C GLY A 63 1.95 12.75 -18.86
N ILE A 64 2.38 13.14 -17.66
CA ILE A 64 1.81 12.66 -16.39
C ILE A 64 0.38 13.19 -16.20
N ASN A 65 -0.54 12.30 -15.84
CA ASN A 65 -1.93 12.60 -15.54
C ASN A 65 -2.14 12.60 -14.01
N PHE A 66 -2.00 13.77 -13.39
CA PHE A 66 -2.22 13.96 -11.95
C PHE A 66 -3.67 13.74 -11.50
N GLY A 67 -4.64 13.88 -12.41
CA GLY A 67 -6.03 13.54 -12.12
C GLY A 67 -6.18 12.04 -11.86
N ASN A 68 -5.55 11.21 -12.69
CA ASN A 68 -5.53 9.75 -12.51
C ASN A 68 -4.80 9.35 -11.21
N ILE A 69 -3.67 9.99 -10.90
CA ILE A 69 -2.95 9.77 -9.64
C ILE A 69 -3.86 10.06 -8.45
N ARG A 70 -4.48 11.24 -8.41
CA ARG A 70 -5.40 11.63 -7.32
C ARG A 70 -6.57 10.66 -7.15
N GLU A 71 -7.13 10.17 -8.25
CA GLU A 71 -8.23 9.19 -8.19
C GLU A 71 -7.77 7.81 -7.70
N ASN A 72 -6.57 7.37 -8.09
CA ASN A 72 -5.94 6.16 -7.57
C ASN A 72 -5.70 6.28 -6.06
N ASP A 73 -5.12 7.40 -5.60
CA ASP A 73 -4.87 7.69 -4.18
C ASP A 73 -6.16 7.66 -3.36
N LEU A 74 -7.23 8.25 -3.90
CA LEU A 74 -8.56 8.19 -3.28
C LEU A 74 -9.05 6.75 -3.16
N SER A 75 -8.94 5.95 -4.23
CA SER A 75 -9.37 4.55 -4.23
C SER A 75 -8.61 3.70 -3.23
N ILE A 76 -7.29 3.88 -3.12
CA ILE A 76 -6.46 3.17 -2.13
C ILE A 76 -6.86 3.60 -0.72
N THR A 77 -6.99 4.90 -0.48
CA THR A 77 -7.38 5.44 0.83
C THR A 77 -8.75 4.93 1.27
N THR A 78 -9.72 4.88 0.36
CA THR A 78 -11.05 4.31 0.65
C THR A 78 -10.95 2.84 1.05
N LYS A 79 -10.16 2.02 0.33
CA LYS A 79 -9.98 0.61 0.70
C LYS A 79 -9.32 0.45 2.07
N ILE A 80 -8.33 1.27 2.39
CA ILE A 80 -7.69 1.30 3.72
C ILE A 80 -8.73 1.66 4.79
N GLN A 81 -9.57 2.66 4.56
CA GLN A 81 -10.62 3.07 5.50
C GLN A 81 -11.68 1.97 5.71
N GLU A 82 -12.11 1.29 4.64
CA GLU A 82 -13.01 0.14 4.70
C GLU A 82 -12.44 -0.94 5.63
N LEU A 83 -11.20 -1.37 5.38
CA LEU A 83 -10.50 -2.36 6.20
C LEU A 83 -10.37 -1.93 7.66
N SER A 84 -10.00 -0.67 7.91
CA SER A 84 -9.94 -0.12 9.26
C SER A 84 -11.30 -0.15 9.97
N SER A 85 -12.39 0.14 9.25
CA SER A 85 -13.76 0.06 9.80
C SER A 85 -14.23 -1.37 10.08
N GLU A 86 -13.69 -2.33 9.34
CA GLU A 86 -13.85 -3.77 9.59
C GLU A 86 -12.97 -4.26 10.76
N GLY A 87 -12.11 -3.41 11.33
CA GLY A 87 -11.23 -3.73 12.46
C GLY A 87 -9.91 -4.38 12.05
N TRP A 88 -9.47 -4.20 10.81
CA TRP A 88 -8.10 -4.51 10.41
C TRP A 88 -7.17 -3.35 10.77
N GLU A 89 -5.99 -3.67 11.28
CA GLU A 89 -4.96 -2.68 11.61
C GLU A 89 -3.89 -2.67 10.52
N LEU A 90 -3.53 -1.50 10.03
CA LEU A 90 -2.40 -1.36 9.11
C LEU A 90 -1.11 -1.63 9.87
N TYR A 91 -0.46 -2.76 9.56
CA TYR A 91 0.71 -3.25 10.26
C TYR A 91 2.02 -2.78 9.61
N ASP A 92 2.11 -2.88 8.28
CA ASP A 92 3.30 -2.49 7.53
C ASP A 92 2.94 -1.93 6.16
N VAL A 93 3.81 -1.04 5.65
CA VAL A 93 3.75 -0.53 4.28
C VAL A 93 5.13 -0.68 3.64
N THR A 94 5.22 -1.55 2.64
CA THR A 94 6.45 -1.76 1.87
C THR A 94 6.25 -1.26 0.44
N SER A 95 7.13 -0.37 -0.02
CA SER A 95 7.13 0.11 -1.41
C SER A 95 8.39 -0.35 -2.17
N GLY A 96 8.25 -0.53 -3.48
CA GLY A 96 9.31 -0.90 -4.39
C GLY A 96 9.13 -0.23 -5.75
N VAL A 97 10.25 -0.03 -6.44
CA VAL A 97 10.28 0.54 -7.78
C VAL A 97 11.10 -0.35 -8.68
N PHE A 98 10.60 -0.57 -9.90
CA PHE A 98 11.36 -1.20 -10.96
C PHE A 98 11.32 -0.31 -12.20
N SER A 99 12.49 -0.04 -12.80
CA SER A 99 12.62 0.60 -14.10
C SER A 99 13.16 -0.41 -15.11
N GLY A 100 12.46 -0.56 -16.24
CA GLY A 100 12.83 -1.49 -17.30
C GLY A 100 13.53 -0.82 -18.49
N ASN A 101 14.53 -1.54 -19.03
CA ASN A 101 15.18 -1.39 -20.34
C ASN A 101 16.35 -0.39 -20.44
N GLU A 102 17.20 -0.58 -21.46
CA GLU A 102 18.34 0.28 -21.80
C GLU A 102 17.97 1.77 -21.98
N ASN A 103 16.69 2.04 -22.32
CA ASN A 103 16.16 3.39 -22.52
C ASN A 103 15.30 3.92 -21.35
N ASN A 104 15.17 3.18 -20.23
CA ASN A 104 14.37 3.54 -19.05
C ASN A 104 12.94 4.04 -19.37
N SER A 105 12.33 3.52 -20.43
CA SER A 105 11.06 4.04 -20.93
C SER A 105 9.85 3.47 -20.22
N THR A 106 10.00 2.39 -19.45
CA THR A 106 8.91 1.77 -18.68
C THR A 106 9.31 1.54 -17.23
N GLY A 107 8.32 1.50 -16.36
CA GLY A 107 8.54 1.21 -14.94
C GLY A 107 7.27 0.80 -14.22
N ILE A 108 7.45 0.33 -13.00
CA ILE A 108 6.39 -0.09 -12.11
C ILE A 108 6.70 0.45 -10.71
N PHE A 109 5.71 1.10 -10.11
CA PHE A 109 5.65 1.30 -8.67
C PHE A 109 4.79 0.18 -8.07
N ILE A 110 5.27 -0.41 -6.98
CA ILE A 110 4.51 -1.38 -6.22
C ILE A 110 4.49 -0.97 -4.75
N THR A 111 3.31 -0.86 -4.16
CA THR A 111 3.16 -0.60 -2.73
C THR A 111 2.27 -1.70 -2.14
N ARG A 112 2.77 -2.34 -1.09
CA ARG A 112 2.09 -3.39 -0.34
C ARG A 112 1.72 -2.84 1.02
N TYR A 113 0.44 -2.88 1.34
CA TYR A 113 -0.11 -2.55 2.65
C TYR A 113 -0.49 -3.87 3.31
N LEU A 114 0.23 -4.23 4.37
CA LEU A 114 -0.04 -5.43 5.14
C LEU A 114 -0.92 -5.07 6.33
N PHE A 115 -2.06 -5.75 6.43
CA PHE A 115 -3.02 -5.58 7.50
C PHE A 115 -3.03 -6.81 8.41
N LYS A 116 -3.31 -6.56 9.69
CA LYS A 116 -3.38 -7.56 10.74
C LYS A 116 -4.68 -7.43 11.52
N LYS A 117 -5.23 -8.56 11.97
CA LYS A 117 -6.42 -8.62 12.83
C LYS A 117 -6.37 -9.80 13.80
#